data_AF-U5XU73-F1
#
_entry.id   AF-U5XU73-F1
#
_cell.length_a   1.000
_cell.length_b   1.000
_cell.length_c   1.000
_cell.angle_alpha   90.00
_cell.angle_beta   90.00
_cell.angle_gamma   90.00
#
_symmetry.space_group_name_H-M   'P 1'
#
loop_
_entity.id
_entity.type
_entity.pdbx_description
1 polymer ?
#
loop_
_entity_poly.entity_id
_entity_poly.type
_entity_poly.pdbx_seq_one_letter_code
_entity_poly.pdbx_strand_id
1 'polypeptide(L)'
;CYDKYLKADYKEAVVSAGHPEWELPDDAGQYNDVPESSGFFKSNGTYVTEKGKFFLTWYSNKLLNHGDQILDEANKAFLGSKVKLAIKVSGIHWWYKVENHAAELTAGYYNLNDRDGYRPIARMLSRHHA
;
A
#
# COMPACT_ATOMS: atom_id res chain seq x y z
N CYS A 1 4.94 4.09 -7.91
CA CYS A 1 5.85 4.77 -6.96
C CYS A 1 7.21 5.13 -7.61
N TYR A 2 7.23 5.62 -8.86
CA TYR A 2 8.48 5.81 -9.62
C TYR A 2 8.90 7.28 -9.77
N ASP A 3 8.18 8.22 -9.16
CA ASP A 3 8.65 9.59 -9.05
C ASP A 3 9.93 9.66 -8.20
N LYS A 4 10.68 10.75 -8.35
CA LYS A 4 11.99 10.90 -7.71
C LYS A 4 11.93 10.87 -6.16
N TYR A 5 10.82 11.29 -5.56
CA TYR A 5 10.70 11.37 -4.09
C TYR A 5 10.45 9.98 -3.51
N LEU A 6 9.44 9.26 -4.02
CA LEU A 6 9.15 7.91 -3.56
C LEU A 6 10.29 6.93 -3.89
N LYS A 7 11.00 7.11 -5.00
CA LYS A 7 12.21 6.33 -5.30
C LYS A 7 13.32 6.54 -4.27
N ALA A 8 13.62 7.79 -3.94
CA ALA A 8 14.64 8.11 -2.93
C ALA A 8 14.25 7.56 -1.55
N ASP A 9 12.99 7.76 -1.16
CA ASP A 9 12.43 7.24 0.09
C ASP A 9 12.52 5.71 0.19
N TYR A 10 12.14 4.99 -0.88
CA TYR A 10 12.29 3.54 -0.92
C TYR A 10 13.77 3.13 -0.82
N LYS A 11 14.67 3.86 -1.49
CA LYS A 11 16.11 3.56 -1.43
C LYS A 11 16.66 3.70 -0.02
N GLU A 12 16.26 4.74 0.72
CA GLU A 12 16.62 4.90 2.12
C GLU A 12 16.04 3.78 3.01
N ALA A 13 14.80 3.37 2.74
CA ALA A 13 14.16 2.29 3.48
C ALA A 13 14.88 0.94 3.29
N VAL A 14 15.26 0.58 2.07
CA VAL A 14 15.98 -0.68 1.81
C VAL A 14 17.41 -0.66 2.34
N VAL A 15 18.11 0.49 2.29
CA VAL A 15 19.42 0.66 2.93
C VAL A 15 19.31 0.44 4.44
N SER A 16 18.29 1.03 5.07
CA SER A 16 18.03 0.87 6.51
C SER A 16 17.66 -0.56 6.89
N ALA A 17 17.06 -1.31 5.96
CA ALA A 17 16.74 -2.73 6.13
C ALA A 17 17.95 -3.65 5.88
N GLY A 18 19.13 -3.12 5.53
CA GLY A 18 20.32 -3.92 5.21
C GLY A 18 20.35 -4.51 3.80
N HIS A 19 19.45 -4.05 2.92
CA HIS A 19 19.31 -4.51 1.54
C HIS A 19 19.49 -3.36 0.53
N PRO A 20 20.64 -2.67 0.52
CA PRO A 20 20.88 -1.54 -0.37
C PRO A 20 20.77 -1.90 -1.86
N GLU A 21 20.87 -3.18 -2.22
CA GLU A 21 20.74 -3.72 -3.57
C GLU A 21 19.29 -3.84 -4.05
N TRP A 22 18.29 -3.74 -3.15
CA TRP A 22 16.90 -3.84 -3.57
C TRP A 22 16.44 -2.62 -4.34
N GLU A 23 15.88 -2.88 -5.51
CA GLU A 23 15.21 -1.89 -6.34
C GLU A 23 13.69 -2.09 -6.33
N LEU A 24 12.96 -1.08 -6.83
CA LEU A 24 11.52 -1.21 -7.09
C LEU A 24 11.24 -2.42 -8.01
N PRO A 25 10.06 -3.05 -7.92
CA PRO A 25 9.71 -4.16 -8.79
C PRO A 25 9.88 -3.80 -10.28
N ASP A 26 10.48 -4.70 -11.04
CA ASP A 26 10.69 -4.62 -12.49
C ASP A 26 10.01 -5.78 -13.25
N ASP A 27 9.38 -6.70 -12.52
CA ASP A 27 8.75 -7.92 -13.00
C ASP A 27 7.21 -7.93 -12.79
N ALA A 28 6.62 -6.77 -12.49
CA ALA A 28 5.19 -6.62 -12.18
C ALA A 28 4.26 -6.55 -13.40
N GLY A 29 4.80 -6.59 -14.62
CA GLY A 29 4.02 -6.47 -15.85
C GLY A 29 3.53 -5.05 -16.13
N GLN A 30 2.45 -4.94 -16.88
CA GLN A 30 1.81 -3.71 -17.35
C GLN A 30 0.31 -3.67 -16.96
N TYR A 31 -0.34 -2.54 -17.21
CA TYR A 31 -1.73 -2.29 -16.75
C TYR A 31 -2.77 -3.34 -17.15
N ASN A 32 -2.65 -3.94 -18.33
CA ASN A 32 -3.66 -4.86 -18.88
C ASN A 32 -3.25 -6.34 -18.75
N ASP A 33 -2.15 -6.62 -18.04
CA ASP A 33 -1.70 -7.99 -17.81
C ASP A 33 -2.57 -8.70 -16.77
N VAL A 34 -2.57 -10.02 -16.86
CA VAL A 34 -3.16 -10.92 -15.86
C VAL A 34 -2.07 -11.35 -14.87
N PRO A 35 -2.40 -11.67 -13.61
CA PRO A 35 -1.38 -11.94 -12.58
C PRO A 35 -0.34 -12.99 -12.99
N GLU A 36 -0.79 -14.08 -13.62
CA GLU A 36 0.01 -15.21 -14.07
C GLU A 36 1.03 -14.89 -15.15
N SER A 37 0.86 -13.78 -15.90
CA SER A 37 1.81 -13.35 -16.92
C SER A 37 2.94 -12.47 -16.37
N SER A 38 2.87 -12.08 -15.09
CA SER A 38 3.90 -11.28 -14.42
C SER A 38 4.80 -12.14 -13.52
N GLY A 39 6.09 -11.79 -13.43
CA GLY A 39 6.99 -12.42 -12.45
C GLY A 39 6.59 -12.12 -11.01
N PHE A 40 6.04 -10.92 -10.79
CA PHE A 40 5.69 -10.45 -9.45
C PHE A 40 4.46 -11.12 -8.89
N PHE A 41 3.35 -11.22 -9.64
CA PHE A 41 2.04 -11.65 -9.12
C PHE A 41 1.66 -13.11 -9.42
N LYS A 42 2.42 -13.84 -10.23
CA LYS A 42 2.19 -15.29 -10.42
C LYS A 42 2.29 -16.04 -9.09
N SER A 43 1.72 -17.25 -9.02
CA SER A 43 1.85 -18.09 -7.84
C SER A 43 3.33 -18.33 -7.48
N ASN A 44 3.67 -18.19 -6.18
CA ASN A 44 5.05 -18.16 -5.68
C ASN A 44 5.96 -17.11 -6.34
N GLY A 45 5.38 -16.03 -6.88
CA GLY A 45 6.09 -14.92 -7.50
C GLY A 45 6.78 -14.00 -6.50
N THR A 46 7.36 -12.90 -7.01
CA THR A 46 8.13 -11.97 -6.18
C THR A 46 7.32 -11.39 -5.02
N TYR A 47 6.00 -11.25 -5.13
CA TYR A 47 5.14 -10.70 -4.07
C TYR A 47 5.21 -11.44 -2.72
N VAL A 48 5.54 -12.75 -2.72
CA VAL A 48 5.68 -13.54 -1.47
C VAL A 48 7.11 -13.61 -0.94
N THR A 49 8.11 -13.17 -1.73
CA THR A 49 9.51 -13.10 -1.31
C THR A 49 9.70 -12.03 -0.24
N GLU A 50 10.83 -12.07 0.46
CA GLU A 50 11.18 -11.05 1.45
C GLU A 50 11.20 -9.63 0.85
N LYS A 51 11.86 -9.47 -0.31
CA LYS A 51 11.90 -8.21 -1.07
C LYS A 51 10.49 -7.73 -1.44
N GLY A 52 9.65 -8.61 -1.97
CA GLY A 52 8.28 -8.26 -2.36
C GLY A 52 7.41 -7.86 -1.17
N LYS A 53 7.48 -8.62 -0.07
CA LYS A 53 6.77 -8.30 1.18
C LYS A 53 7.23 -6.97 1.77
N PHE A 54 8.54 -6.70 1.74
CA PHE A 54 9.10 -5.43 2.19
C PHE A 54 8.57 -4.27 1.33
N PHE A 55 8.65 -4.40 0.00
CA PHE A 55 8.13 -3.41 -0.94
C PHE A 55 6.64 -3.13 -0.72
N LEU A 56 5.79 -4.16 -0.65
CA LEU A 56 4.35 -4.01 -0.48
C LEU A 56 4.00 -3.38 0.89
N THR A 57 4.77 -3.71 1.93
CA THR A 57 4.64 -3.08 3.25
C THR A 57 5.01 -1.60 3.18
N TRP A 58 6.16 -1.26 2.60
CA TRP A 58 6.57 0.13 2.42
C TRP A 58 5.53 0.91 1.62
N TYR A 59 5.06 0.37 0.49
CA TYR A 59 4.17 1.07 -0.42
C TYR A 59 2.80 1.33 0.21
N SER A 60 2.20 0.32 0.85
CA SER A 60 0.92 0.49 1.55
C SER A 60 1.02 1.40 2.78
N ASN A 61 2.14 1.37 3.51
CA ASN A 61 2.37 2.26 4.65
C ASN A 61 2.45 3.74 4.24
N LYS A 62 2.84 4.06 2.99
CA LYS A 62 2.76 5.44 2.49
C LYS A 62 1.34 5.98 2.51
N LEU A 63 0.35 5.17 2.15
CA LEU A 63 -1.05 5.59 2.18
C LEU A 63 -1.59 5.73 3.61
N LEU A 64 -1.18 4.84 4.52
CA LEU A 64 -1.55 4.95 5.93
C LEU A 64 -1.03 6.26 6.53
N ASN A 65 0.27 6.52 6.40
CA ASN A 65 0.89 7.72 6.94
C ASN A 65 0.37 9.00 6.26
N HIS A 66 0.10 8.94 4.95
CA HIS A 66 -0.48 10.05 4.22
C HIS A 66 -1.86 10.43 4.75
N GLY A 67 -2.75 9.44 4.90
CA GLY A 67 -4.09 9.66 5.44
C GLY A 67 -4.05 10.18 6.87
N ASP A 68 -3.19 9.59 7.70
CA ASP A 68 -2.99 9.93 9.11
C ASP A 68 -2.53 11.39 9.30
N GLN A 69 -1.49 11.80 8.57
CA GLN A 69 -0.94 13.16 8.64
C GLN A 69 -1.93 14.21 8.13
N ILE A 70 -2.66 13.94 7.05
CA ILE A 70 -3.66 14.89 6.53
C ILE A 70 -4.88 14.96 7.46
N LEU A 71 -5.29 13.84 8.06
CA LEU A 71 -6.39 13.83 9.03
C LEU A 71 -6.00 14.58 10.31
N ASP A 72 -4.74 14.58 10.72
CA ASP A 72 -4.28 15.45 11.81
C ASP A 72 -4.53 16.93 11.49
N GLU A 73 -4.20 17.38 10.27
CA GLU A 73 -4.45 18.76 9.85
C GLU A 73 -5.96 19.06 9.69
N ALA A 74 -6.73 18.11 9.15
CA ALA A 74 -8.19 18.26 9.05
C ALA A 74 -8.85 18.39 10.44
N ASN A 75 -8.39 17.61 11.42
CA ASN A 75 -8.87 17.73 12.80
C ASN A 75 -8.58 19.11 13.39
N LYS A 76 -7.38 19.67 13.14
CA LYS A 76 -7.05 21.04 13.57
C LYS A 76 -7.95 22.07 12.91
N ALA A 77 -8.17 21.96 11.59
CA ALA A 77 -8.98 22.91 10.83
C ALA A 77 -10.47 22.91 11.24
N PHE A 78 -11.01 21.75 11.60
CA PHE A 78 -12.43 21.58 11.97
C PHE A 78 -12.66 21.47 13.47
N LEU A 79 -11.66 21.76 14.31
CA LEU A 79 -11.78 21.68 15.76
C LEU A 79 -12.95 22.54 16.27
N GLY A 80 -13.87 21.92 17.01
CA GLY A 80 -15.07 22.58 17.54
C GLY A 80 -16.26 22.68 16.58
N SER A 81 -16.09 22.28 15.32
CA SER A 81 -17.19 22.22 14.35
C SER A 81 -18.08 20.98 14.59
N LYS A 82 -19.39 21.10 14.36
CA LYS A 82 -20.35 19.99 14.45
C LYS A 82 -20.36 19.15 13.16
N VAL A 83 -19.21 18.60 12.79
CA VAL A 83 -19.02 17.79 11.56
C VAL A 83 -18.33 16.47 11.89
N LYS A 84 -18.41 15.51 10.96
CA LYS A 84 -17.61 14.28 10.98
C LYS A 84 -16.63 14.31 9.82
N LEU A 85 -15.38 13.93 10.11
CA LEU A 85 -14.40 13.63 9.07
C LEU A 85 -14.67 12.21 8.54
N ALA A 86 -14.34 12.00 7.27
CA ALA A 86 -14.44 10.70 6.64
C ALA A 86 -13.38 10.61 5.54
N ILE A 87 -12.99 9.39 5.20
CA ILE A 87 -12.17 9.10 4.02
C ILE A 87 -12.96 8.25 3.01
N LYS A 88 -12.44 8.17 1.78
CA LYS A 88 -12.95 7.24 0.77
C LYS A 88 -11.88 6.18 0.52
N VAL A 89 -12.24 4.93 0.75
CA VAL A 89 -11.43 3.75 0.38
C VAL A 89 -11.99 3.19 -0.92
N SER A 90 -11.14 2.94 -1.91
CA SER A 90 -11.57 2.45 -3.22
C SER A 90 -11.95 0.97 -3.16
N GLY A 91 -13.05 0.60 -3.83
CA GLY A 91 -13.50 -0.78 -3.95
C GLY A 91 -12.83 -1.50 -5.11
N ILE A 92 -11.63 -2.05 -4.88
CA ILE A 92 -10.86 -2.77 -5.89
C ILE A 92 -11.24 -4.26 -5.85
N HIS A 93 -12.29 -4.62 -6.57
CA HIS A 93 -12.90 -5.95 -6.46
C HIS A 93 -12.35 -6.98 -7.46
N TRP A 94 -11.72 -6.55 -8.56
CA TRP A 94 -11.15 -7.48 -9.54
C TRP A 94 -9.85 -8.08 -8.97
N TRP A 95 -9.62 -9.37 -9.26
CA TRP A 95 -8.57 -10.21 -8.66
C TRP A 95 -8.70 -10.52 -7.16
N TYR A 96 -9.77 -10.09 -6.49
CA TYR A 96 -10.00 -10.40 -5.07
C TYR A 96 -10.12 -11.90 -4.77
N LYS A 97 -10.55 -12.71 -5.73
CA LYS A 97 -10.73 -14.17 -5.57
C LYS A 97 -9.48 -14.99 -5.91
N VAL A 98 -8.36 -14.36 -6.22
CA VAL A 98 -7.07 -15.04 -6.44
C VAL A 98 -6.07 -14.60 -5.37
N GLU A 99 -5.17 -15.51 -4.98
CA GLU A 99 -4.29 -15.36 -3.81
C GLU A 99 -3.39 -14.12 -3.82
N ASN A 100 -3.09 -13.58 -5.00
CA ASN A 100 -2.17 -12.48 -5.18
C ASN A 100 -2.83 -11.10 -5.07
N HIS A 101 -4.18 -10.99 -5.12
CA HIS A 101 -4.91 -9.73 -4.99
C HIS A 101 -4.30 -8.55 -5.80
N ALA A 102 -3.79 -8.80 -7.01
CA ALA A 102 -2.84 -7.90 -7.71
C ALA A 102 -3.33 -6.46 -7.85
N ALA A 103 -4.63 -6.26 -8.11
CA ALA A 103 -5.19 -4.93 -8.23
C ALA A 103 -5.25 -4.17 -6.89
N GLU A 104 -5.56 -4.84 -5.79
CA GLU A 104 -5.50 -4.23 -4.46
C GLU A 104 -4.06 -3.83 -4.12
N LEU A 105 -3.09 -4.72 -4.38
CA LEU A 105 -1.67 -4.47 -4.13
C LEU A 105 -1.14 -3.26 -4.91
N THR A 106 -1.47 -3.17 -6.20
CA THR A 106 -1.06 -2.04 -7.06
C THR A 106 -1.80 -0.74 -6.72
N ALA A 107 -3.04 -0.82 -6.21
CA ALA A 107 -3.76 0.33 -5.64
C ALA A 107 -3.20 0.79 -4.28
N GLY A 108 -2.28 0.02 -3.68
CA GLY A 108 -1.65 0.31 -2.39
C GLY A 108 -2.37 -0.30 -1.19
N TYR A 109 -3.40 -1.12 -1.40
CA TYR A 109 -4.03 -1.92 -0.35
C TYR A 109 -3.32 -3.27 -0.28
N TYR A 110 -2.41 -3.42 0.70
CA TYR A 110 -1.71 -4.68 0.90
C TYR A 110 -2.62 -5.73 1.56
N ASN A 111 -3.63 -6.18 0.83
CA ASN A 111 -4.60 -7.17 1.26
C ASN A 111 -4.28 -8.52 0.61
N LEU A 112 -4.28 -9.58 1.40
CA LEU A 112 -4.11 -10.97 0.97
C LEU A 112 -5.03 -11.86 1.83
N ASN A 113 -5.20 -13.13 1.44
CA ASN A 113 -6.00 -14.11 2.20
C ASN A 113 -5.59 -14.21 3.68
N ASP A 114 -4.31 -14.07 4.00
CA ASP A 114 -3.73 -14.16 5.34
C ASP A 114 -3.33 -12.79 5.93
N ARG A 115 -3.58 -11.69 5.21
CA ARG A 115 -3.22 -10.32 5.62
C ARG A 115 -4.36 -9.36 5.32
N ASP A 116 -5.04 -8.92 6.37
CA ASP A 116 -6.06 -7.87 6.26
C ASP A 116 -5.41 -6.50 5.96
N GLY A 117 -5.58 -6.03 4.73
CA GLY A 117 -5.06 -4.74 4.26
C GLY A 117 -5.92 -3.53 4.63
N TYR A 118 -7.16 -3.75 5.08
CA TYR A 118 -8.15 -2.69 5.33
C TYR A 118 -8.28 -2.34 6.81
N ARG A 119 -8.17 -3.32 7.70
CA ARG A 119 -8.23 -3.09 9.15
C ARG A 119 -7.14 -2.13 9.66
N PRO A 120 -5.90 -2.09 9.14
CA PRO A 120 -4.93 -1.06 9.49
C PRO A 120 -5.40 0.35 9.14
N ILE A 121 -6.12 0.52 8.01
CA ILE A 121 -6.72 1.81 7.62
C ILE A 121 -7.79 2.19 8.65
N ALA A 122 -8.71 1.27 8.96
CA ALA A 122 -9.76 1.52 9.96
C ALA A 122 -9.18 1.83 11.36
N ARG A 123 -8.09 1.17 11.75
CA ARG A 123 -7.39 1.46 13.01
C ARG A 123 -6.79 2.87 13.01
N MET A 124 -6.14 3.26 11.93
CA MET A 124 -5.60 4.63 11.77
C MET A 124 -6.73 5.66 11.93
N LEU A 125 -7.88 5.45 11.28
CA LEU A 125 -9.03 6.36 11.37
C LEU A 125 -9.58 6.54 12.79
N SER A 126 -9.46 5.53 13.65
CA SER A 126 -10.05 5.54 14.99
C SER A 126 -9.58 6.70 15.87
N ARG A 127 -8.30 7.11 15.77
CA ARG A 127 -7.76 8.24 16.56
C ARG A 127 -8.29 9.59 16.08
N HIS A 128 -8.78 9.65 14.85
CA HIS A 128 -9.37 10.82 14.22
C HIS A 128 -10.90 10.87 14.35
N HIS A 129 -11.52 9.87 14.98
CA HIS A 129 -12.98 9.72 15.05
C HIS A 129 -13.65 9.75 13.66
N ALA A 130 -12.94 9.23 12.65
CA ALA A 130 -13.31 9.21 11.24
C ALA A 130 -13.77 7.82 10.76
#